data_AF-A0A357EEL0-F1
#
_entry.id   AF-A0A357EEL0-F1
#
_cell.length_a   1.000
_cell.length_b   1.000
_cell.length_c   1.000
_cell.angle_alpha   90.00
_cell.angle_beta   90.00
_cell.angle_gamma   90.00
#
_symmetry.space_group_name_H-M   'P 1'
#
loop_
_entity.id
_entity.type
_entity.pdbx_description
1 polymer ?
#
loop_
_entity_poly.entity_id
_entity_poly.type
_entity_poly.pdbx_seq_one_letter_code
_entity_poly.pdbx_strand_id
1 'polypeptide(L)'
;SLLGDMQADAAMPKLKEALKDRDLARQALAAIGNLGRDGIPLLVELMNTSPQLEVQAAAAKSLGQLGGLHGDASVVLPLLAKLQDPKTDWTVLTEVAWALGKIPDKRSIQPLYDLDKKLQAIRDPDNMTLKKLKDAVFWSIKQCDTWDQYS
;
A
#
# COMPACT_ATOMS: atom_id res chain seq x y z
N SER A 1 16.79 -16.79 -2.26
CA SER A 1 18.06 -17.40 -2.74
C SER A 1 19.08 -17.02 -1.71
N LEU A 2 19.96 -17.92 -1.25
CA LEU A 2 20.89 -17.61 -0.17
C LEU A 2 21.63 -16.27 -0.37
N LEU A 3 21.95 -15.92 -1.62
CA LEU A 3 22.61 -14.65 -1.96
C LEU A 3 21.69 -13.42 -1.85
N GLY A 4 20.40 -13.55 -2.17
CA GLY A 4 19.41 -12.49 -1.98
C GLY A 4 19.10 -12.24 -0.51
N ASP A 5 18.97 -13.31 0.27
CA ASP A 5 18.70 -13.26 1.69
C ASP A 5 19.87 -12.56 2.44
N MET A 6 21.12 -12.89 2.08
CA MET A 6 22.33 -12.22 2.61
C MET A 6 22.42 -10.73 2.20
N GLN A 7 21.96 -10.37 1.01
CA GLN A 7 21.91 -8.96 0.58
C GLN A 7 20.85 -8.18 1.34
N ALA A 8 19.68 -8.77 1.59
CA ALA A 8 18.64 -8.17 2.41
C ALA A 8 19.12 -7.96 3.85
N ASP A 9 19.75 -8.95 4.47
CA ASP A 9 20.30 -8.85 5.83
C ASP A 9 21.33 -7.72 5.98
N ALA A 10 22.20 -7.54 4.99
CA ALA A 10 23.20 -6.47 5.01
C ALA A 10 22.61 -5.08 4.71
N ALA A 11 21.57 -4.99 3.88
CA ALA A 11 20.95 -3.73 3.48
C ALA A 11 19.95 -3.21 4.51
N MET A 12 19.21 -4.10 5.19
CA MET A 12 18.08 -3.74 6.04
C MET A 12 18.43 -2.78 7.18
N PRO A 13 19.54 -2.94 7.92
CA PRO A 13 19.91 -2.00 8.99
C PRO A 13 20.17 -0.59 8.45
N LYS A 14 20.86 -0.47 7.31
CA LYS A 14 21.16 0.83 6.68
C LYS A 14 19.90 1.50 6.15
N LEU A 15 18.99 0.72 5.57
CA LEU A 15 17.70 1.23 5.10
C LEU A 15 16.83 1.70 6.27
N LYS A 16 16.80 0.95 7.38
CA LYS A 16 16.12 1.37 8.63
C LYS A 16 16.69 2.67 9.20
N GLU A 17 18.00 2.86 9.11
CA GLU A 17 18.64 4.11 9.53
C GLU A 17 18.27 5.27 8.60
N ALA A 18 18.34 5.06 7.28
CA ALA A 18 17.98 6.06 6.27
C ALA A 18 16.50 6.49 6.35
N LEU A 19 15.61 5.63 6.84
CA LEU A 19 14.19 5.97 7.07
C LEU A 19 13.97 7.02 8.18
N LYS A 20 14.97 7.24 9.05
CA LYS A 20 14.91 8.29 10.08
C LYS A 20 15.15 9.68 9.49
N ASP A 21 15.82 9.74 8.34
CA ASP A 21 16.06 10.97 7.59
C ASP A 21 14.93 11.20 6.59
N ARG A 22 14.31 12.39 6.65
CA ARG A 22 13.17 12.74 5.80
C ARG A 22 13.52 12.78 4.32
N ASP A 23 14.73 13.23 3.98
CA ASP A 23 15.17 13.37 2.59
C ASP A 23 15.53 12.00 1.99
N LEU A 24 16.01 11.08 2.82
CA LEU A 24 16.40 9.74 2.40
C LEU A 24 15.25 8.71 2.46
N ALA A 25 14.21 8.96 3.24
CA ALA A 25 13.13 7.98 3.49
C ALA A 25 12.49 7.44 2.20
N ARG A 26 12.25 8.29 1.20
CA ARG A 26 11.68 7.85 -0.09
C ARG A 26 12.60 6.90 -0.84
N GLN A 27 13.90 7.19 -0.85
CA GLN A 27 14.90 6.35 -1.52
C GLN A 27 15.06 5.02 -0.79
N ALA A 28 15.08 5.06 0.54
CA ALA A 28 15.11 3.88 1.38
C ALA A 28 13.90 2.96 1.13
N LEU A 29 12.68 3.50 1.06
CA LEU A 29 11.46 2.72 0.75
C LEU A 29 11.48 2.09 -0.63
N ALA A 30 11.98 2.82 -1.64
CA ALA A 30 12.15 2.26 -2.99
C ALA A 30 13.14 1.10 -2.99
N ALA A 31 14.26 1.24 -2.27
CA ALA A 31 15.25 0.17 -2.12
C ALA A 31 14.70 -1.04 -1.36
N ILE A 32 13.90 -0.83 -0.29
CA ILE A 32 13.22 -1.92 0.42
C ILE A 32 12.24 -2.65 -0.51
N GLY A 33 11.49 -1.90 -1.34
CA GLY A 33 10.64 -2.49 -2.38
C GLY A 33 11.39 -3.34 -3.40
N ASN A 34 12.66 -3.04 -3.66
CA ASN A 34 13.50 -3.83 -4.57
C ASN A 34 14.10 -5.09 -3.93
N LEU A 35 14.03 -5.23 -2.59
CA LEU A 35 14.42 -6.46 -1.90
C LEU A 35 13.38 -7.59 -2.09
N GLY A 36 12.27 -7.33 -2.77
CA GLY A 36 11.26 -8.35 -3.04
C GLY A 36 10.51 -8.73 -1.75
N ARG A 37 10.29 -10.03 -1.57
CA ARG A 37 9.54 -10.59 -0.43
C ARG A 37 10.15 -10.25 0.92
N ASP A 38 11.47 -10.15 1.00
CA ASP A 38 12.18 -9.86 2.26
C ASP A 38 11.91 -8.43 2.76
N GLY A 39 11.49 -7.53 1.87
CA GLY A 39 11.06 -6.17 2.22
C GLY A 39 9.65 -6.08 2.78
N ILE A 40 8.79 -7.08 2.57
CA ILE A 40 7.36 -7.02 2.93
C ILE A 40 7.16 -6.78 4.44
N PRO A 41 7.81 -7.52 5.36
CA PRO A 41 7.58 -7.33 6.79
C PRO A 41 7.87 -5.90 7.26
N LEU A 42 8.97 -5.31 6.77
CA LEU A 42 9.34 -3.94 7.12
C LEU A 42 8.37 -2.92 6.51
N LEU A 43 7.93 -3.10 5.26
CA LEU A 43 6.96 -2.20 4.65
C LEU A 43 5.61 -2.25 5.37
N VAL A 44 5.18 -3.43 5.82
CA VAL A 44 3.97 -3.58 6.65
C VAL A 44 4.14 -2.88 8.00
N GLU A 45 5.30 -3.01 8.65
CA GLU A 45 5.60 -2.29 9.89
C GLU A 45 5.49 -0.78 9.68
N LEU A 46 6.20 -0.23 8.68
CA LEU A 46 6.25 1.20 8.41
C LEU A 46 4.90 1.80 8.02
N MET A 47 4.09 1.07 7.24
CA MET A 47 2.72 1.46 6.90
C MET A 47 1.84 1.64 8.14
N ASN A 48 2.09 0.86 9.20
CA ASN A 48 1.28 0.85 10.40
C ASN A 48 1.80 1.76 11.51
N THR A 49 3.12 1.88 11.66
CA THR A 49 3.73 2.47 12.87
C THR A 49 4.47 3.77 12.62
N SER A 50 4.76 4.13 11.36
CA SER A 50 5.54 5.33 11.08
C SER A 50 4.79 6.60 11.52
N PRO A 51 5.44 7.54 12.22
CA PRO A 51 4.82 8.81 12.59
C PRO A 51 4.63 9.75 11.39
N GLN A 52 5.22 9.45 10.23
CA GLN A 52 5.17 10.29 9.04
C GLN A 52 4.21 9.70 8.00
N LEU A 53 3.20 10.49 7.61
CA LEU A 53 2.19 10.06 6.64
C LEU A 53 2.79 9.73 5.28
N GLU A 54 3.83 10.46 4.87
CA GLU A 54 4.54 10.23 3.61
C GLU A 54 5.22 8.86 3.59
N VAL A 55 5.76 8.42 4.73
CA VAL A 55 6.38 7.10 4.88
C VAL A 55 5.32 6.00 4.87
N GLN A 56 4.19 6.20 5.57
CA GLN A 56 3.09 5.23 5.54
C GLN A 56 2.54 5.04 4.12
N ALA A 57 2.29 6.14 3.41
CA ALA A 57 1.77 6.13 2.04
C ALA A 57 2.76 5.48 1.06
N ALA A 58 4.04 5.82 1.16
CA ALA A 58 5.06 5.20 0.32
C ALA A 58 5.27 3.71 0.63
N ALA A 59 5.14 3.29 1.89
CA ALA A 59 5.17 1.87 2.25
C ALA A 59 3.99 1.09 1.64
N ALA A 60 2.77 1.63 1.72
CA ALA A 60 1.59 1.04 1.07
C ALA A 60 1.77 0.93 -0.46
N LYS A 61 2.30 1.98 -1.10
CA LYS A 61 2.62 1.99 -2.52
C LYS A 61 3.62 0.90 -2.90
N SER A 62 4.69 0.74 -2.14
CA SER A 62 5.72 -0.28 -2.36
C SER A 62 5.15 -1.69 -2.18
N LEU A 63 4.28 -1.92 -1.20
CA LEU A 63 3.55 -3.20 -1.04
C LEU A 63 2.70 -3.51 -2.28
N GLY A 64 1.97 -2.52 -2.81
CA GLY A 64 1.19 -2.66 -4.04
C GLY A 64 2.04 -3.02 -5.26
N GLN A 65 3.23 -2.40 -5.39
CA GLN A 65 4.18 -2.71 -6.47
C GLN A 65 4.75 -4.11 -6.33
N LEU A 66 5.16 -4.51 -5.13
CA LEU A 66 5.69 -5.84 -4.82
C LEU A 66 4.68 -6.93 -5.12
N GLY A 67 3.47 -6.81 -4.58
CA GLY A 67 2.42 -7.80 -4.80
C GLY A 67 2.01 -7.88 -6.27
N GLY A 68 1.93 -6.74 -6.98
CA GLY A 68 1.55 -6.71 -8.39
C GLY A 68 2.62 -7.29 -9.31
N LEU A 69 3.90 -7.02 -9.05
CA LEU A 69 5.02 -7.50 -9.86
C LEU A 69 5.28 -9.01 -9.66
N HIS A 70 5.10 -9.50 -8.43
CA HIS A 70 5.46 -10.87 -8.05
C HIS A 70 4.26 -11.79 -7.79
N GLY A 71 3.03 -11.30 -7.96
CA GLY A 71 1.81 -12.05 -7.66
C GLY A 71 1.70 -12.44 -6.18
N ASP A 72 2.33 -11.69 -5.28
CA ASP A 72 2.40 -12.04 -3.87
C ASP A 72 1.18 -11.52 -3.12
N ALA A 73 0.16 -12.38 -2.99
CA ALA A 73 -1.07 -12.06 -2.29
C ALA A 73 -0.91 -11.93 -0.77
N SER A 74 0.28 -12.18 -0.19
CA SER A 74 0.52 -12.02 1.25
C SER A 74 0.38 -10.57 1.73
N VAL A 75 0.55 -9.60 0.82
CA VAL A 75 0.40 -8.17 1.15
C VAL A 75 -1.06 -7.71 1.20
N VAL A 76 -2.01 -8.50 0.67
CA VAL A 76 -3.44 -8.13 0.62
C VAL A 76 -4.02 -7.96 2.02
N LEU A 77 -3.80 -8.91 2.93
CA LEU A 77 -4.36 -8.84 4.28
C LEU A 77 -3.86 -7.63 5.08
N PRO A 78 -2.55 -7.31 5.12
CA PRO A 78 -2.06 -6.07 5.71
C PRO A 78 -2.68 -4.80 5.11
N LEU A 79 -2.83 -4.74 3.78
CA LEU A 79 -3.45 -3.59 3.11
C LEU A 79 -4.93 -3.46 3.47
N LEU A 80 -5.67 -4.55 3.57
CA LEU A 80 -7.08 -4.54 4.00
C LEU A 80 -7.23 -4.09 5.45
N ALA A 81 -6.34 -4.54 6.35
CA ALA A 81 -6.33 -4.07 7.73
C ALA A 81 -6.14 -2.55 7.80
N LYS A 82 -5.23 -2.00 6.98
CA LYS A 82 -4.99 -0.55 6.91
C LYS A 82 -6.16 0.21 6.26
N LEU A 83 -6.81 -0.37 5.25
CA LEU A 83 -8.00 0.18 4.59
C LEU A 83 -9.19 0.34 5.57
N GLN A 84 -9.34 -0.63 6.47
CA GLN A 84 -10.43 -0.69 7.44
C GLN A 84 -10.16 0.07 8.74
N ASP A 85 -8.92 0.50 8.98
CA ASP A 85 -8.58 1.33 10.12
C ASP A 85 -9.21 2.73 9.99
N PRO A 86 -10.16 3.11 10.86
CA PRO A 86 -10.84 4.40 10.79
C PRO A 86 -9.92 5.60 11.06
N LYS A 87 -8.71 5.37 11.58
CA LYS A 87 -7.72 6.41 11.86
C LYS A 87 -6.78 6.68 10.68
N THR A 88 -6.87 5.90 9.60
CA THR A 88 -5.99 6.07 8.44
C THR A 88 -6.26 7.39 7.73
N ASP A 89 -5.21 8.21 7.59
CA ASP A 89 -5.25 9.46 6.82
C ASP A 89 -5.62 9.20 5.35
N TRP A 90 -6.39 10.10 4.74
CA TRP A 90 -6.86 9.92 3.36
C TRP A 90 -5.74 9.81 2.33
N THR A 91 -4.58 10.42 2.57
CA THR A 91 -3.41 10.30 1.69
C THR A 91 -2.85 8.87 1.73
N VAL A 92 -2.76 8.29 2.92
CA VAL A 92 -2.32 6.89 3.10
C VAL A 92 -3.37 5.94 2.53
N LEU A 93 -4.65 6.19 2.81
CA LEU A 93 -5.77 5.38 2.34
C LEU A 93 -5.84 5.35 0.81
N THR A 94 -5.46 6.45 0.15
CA THR A 94 -5.37 6.54 -1.32
C THR A 94 -4.35 5.53 -1.86
N GLU A 95 -3.14 5.49 -1.29
CA GLU A 95 -2.10 4.55 -1.73
C GLU A 95 -2.46 3.11 -1.38
N VAL A 96 -3.14 2.86 -0.25
CA VAL A 96 -3.67 1.54 0.09
C VAL A 96 -4.70 1.07 -0.93
N ALA A 97 -5.64 1.93 -1.34
CA ALA A 97 -6.62 1.60 -2.38
C ALA A 97 -5.91 1.25 -3.69
N TRP A 98 -5.00 2.11 -4.18
CA TRP A 98 -4.21 1.82 -5.38
C TRP A 98 -3.44 0.50 -5.29
N ALA A 99 -2.86 0.20 -4.13
CA ALA A 99 -2.12 -1.03 -3.90
C ALA A 99 -3.03 -2.27 -4.04
N LEU A 100 -4.23 -2.23 -3.46
CA LEU A 100 -5.22 -3.31 -3.61
C LEU A 100 -5.69 -3.46 -5.05
N GLY A 101 -5.85 -2.37 -5.80
CA GLY A 101 -6.20 -2.44 -7.23
C GLY A 101 -5.08 -3.04 -8.11
N LYS A 102 -3.81 -2.84 -7.73
CA LYS A 102 -2.66 -3.47 -8.41
C LYS A 102 -2.52 -4.96 -8.11
N ILE A 103 -3.22 -5.44 -7.07
CA ILE A 103 -3.18 -6.82 -6.61
C ILE A 103 -4.63 -7.30 -6.50
N PRO A 104 -5.34 -7.47 -7.64
CA PRO A 104 -6.74 -7.85 -7.63
C PRO A 104 -6.93 -9.15 -6.84
N ASP A 105 -7.81 -9.11 -5.86
CA ASP A 105 -8.10 -10.23 -4.96
C ASP A 105 -9.55 -10.12 -4.50
N LYS A 106 -10.30 -11.23 -4.50
CA LYS A 106 -11.73 -11.24 -4.13
C LYS A 106 -11.97 -10.67 -2.73
N ARG A 107 -11.00 -10.82 -1.83
CA ARG A 107 -11.06 -10.28 -0.45
C ARG A 107 -11.11 -8.75 -0.41
N SER A 108 -10.64 -8.08 -1.47
CA SER A 108 -10.61 -6.63 -1.57
C SER A 108 -11.92 -6.01 -2.06
N ILE A 109 -12.78 -6.80 -2.72
CA ILE A 109 -14.01 -6.31 -3.37
C ILE A 109 -14.93 -5.62 -2.35
N GLN A 110 -15.45 -6.38 -1.38
CA GLN A 110 -16.42 -5.83 -0.43
C GLN A 110 -15.86 -4.65 0.40
N PRO A 111 -14.63 -4.72 0.95
CA PRO A 111 -14.04 -3.59 1.67
C PRO A 111 -13.88 -2.31 0.82
N LEU A 112 -13.55 -2.43 -0.47
CA LEU A 112 -13.45 -1.28 -1.38
C LEU A 112 -14.84 -0.68 -1.67
N TYR A 113 -15.87 -1.50 -1.88
CA TYR A 113 -17.25 -1.02 -2.03
C TYR A 113 -17.79 -0.33 -0.77
N ASP A 114 -17.50 -0.87 0.41
CA ASP A 114 -17.89 -0.27 1.68
C ASP A 114 -17.22 1.11 1.86
N LEU A 115 -15.96 1.23 1.46
CA LEU A 115 -15.25 2.50 1.46
C LEU A 115 -15.84 3.48 0.43
N ASP A 116 -16.09 3.04 -0.81
CA ASP A 116 -16.70 3.90 -1.84
C ASP A 116 -18.03 4.49 -1.34
N LYS A 117 -18.93 3.66 -0.79
CA LYS A 117 -20.20 4.11 -0.24
C LYS A 117 -20.03 5.20 0.83
N LYS A 118 -19.04 5.06 1.73
CA LYS A 118 -18.73 6.08 2.74
C LYS A 118 -18.22 7.37 2.09
N LEU A 119 -17.35 7.27 1.07
CA LEU A 119 -16.79 8.43 0.37
C LEU A 119 -17.86 9.17 -0.43
N GLN A 120 -18.80 8.47 -1.07
CA GLN A 120 -19.90 9.10 -1.82
C GLN A 120 -20.82 9.93 -0.93
N ALA A 121 -20.97 9.55 0.35
CA ALA A 121 -21.74 10.34 1.32
C ALA A 121 -21.06 11.69 1.67
N ILE A 122 -19.76 11.83 1.41
CA ILE A 122 -19.00 13.06 1.67
C ILE A 122 -19.05 13.95 0.43
N ARG A 123 -19.68 15.13 0.57
CA ARG A 123 -19.78 16.15 -0.46
C ARG A 123 -18.84 17.31 -0.18
N ASP A 124 -17.64 17.22 -0.73
CA ASP A 124 -16.60 18.26 -0.66
C ASP A 124 -15.86 18.30 -2.01
N PRO A 125 -16.37 19.06 -3.01
CA PRO A 125 -15.88 19.01 -4.39
C PRO A 125 -14.51 19.67 -4.56
N ASP A 126 -14.13 20.57 -3.66
CA ASP A 126 -12.86 21.31 -3.72
C ASP A 126 -11.72 20.54 -3.03
N ASN A 127 -12.05 19.46 -2.32
CA ASN A 127 -11.07 18.63 -1.64
C ASN A 127 -10.39 17.64 -2.59
N MET A 128 -9.22 18.07 -3.06
CA MET A 128 -8.38 17.27 -3.96
C MET A 128 -7.94 15.94 -3.36
N THR A 129 -7.76 15.84 -2.05
CA THR A 129 -7.40 14.59 -1.37
C THR A 129 -8.56 13.59 -1.42
N LEU A 130 -9.77 14.04 -1.13
CA LEU A 130 -10.98 13.23 -1.25
C LEU A 130 -11.21 12.76 -2.68
N LYS A 131 -11.01 13.64 -3.66
CA LYS A 131 -11.15 13.31 -5.08
C LYS A 131 -10.19 12.20 -5.51
N LYS A 132 -8.91 12.33 -5.16
CA LYS A 132 -7.90 11.29 -5.46
C LYS A 132 -8.22 9.96 -4.80
N LEU A 133 -8.71 9.98 -3.56
CA LEU A 133 -9.12 8.78 -2.86
C LEU A 133 -10.31 8.11 -3.56
N LYS A 134 -11.34 8.87 -3.96
CA LYS A 134 -12.47 8.36 -4.75
C LYS A 134 -12.01 7.74 -6.07
N ASP A 135 -11.12 8.41 -6.80
CA ASP A 135 -10.58 7.91 -8.06
C ASP A 135 -9.81 6.59 -7.86
N ALA A 136 -8.99 6.52 -6.80
CA ALA A 136 -8.24 5.33 -6.44
C ALA A 136 -9.15 4.14 -6.11
N VAL A 137 -10.17 4.36 -5.27
CA VAL A 137 -11.14 3.33 -4.89
C VAL A 137 -11.93 2.86 -6.11
N PHE A 138 -12.45 3.78 -6.91
CA PHE A 138 -13.21 3.45 -8.11
C PHE A 138 -12.39 2.64 -9.13
N TRP A 139 -11.14 3.04 -9.38
CA TRP A 139 -10.25 2.28 -10.26
C TRP A 139 -9.96 0.89 -9.71
N SER A 140 -9.72 0.78 -8.40
CA SER A 140 -9.37 -0.49 -7.75
C SER A 140 -10.54 -1.48 -7.72
N ILE A 141 -11.77 -0.99 -7.53
CA ILE A 141 -12.99 -1.79 -7.67
C ILE A 141 -13.03 -2.40 -9.08
N LYS A 142 -12.84 -1.58 -10.13
CA LYS A 142 -12.83 -2.08 -11.51
C LYS A 142 -11.78 -3.15 -11.75
N GLN A 143 -10.58 -3.01 -11.18
CA GLN A 143 -9.54 -4.04 -11.32
C GLN A 143 -9.95 -5.35 -10.64
N CYS A 144 -10.51 -5.28 -9.43
CA CYS A 144 -10.95 -6.45 -8.69
C CYS A 144 -12.14 -7.14 -9.37
N ASP A 145 -13.13 -6.38 -9.85
CA ASP A 145 -14.29 -6.93 -10.56
C ASP A 145 -13.88 -7.60 -11.88
N THR A 146 -12.97 -6.96 -12.63
CA THR A 146 -12.46 -7.53 -13.88
C THR A 146 -11.74 -8.85 -13.58
N TRP A 147 -10.89 -8.87 -12.56
CA TRP A 147 -10.17 -10.09 -12.20
C TRP A 147 -11.10 -11.21 -11.73
N ASP A 148 -12.11 -10.90 -10.90
CA ASP A 148 -13.08 -11.88 -10.40
C ASP A 148 -13.87 -12.58 -11.51
N GLN A 149 -14.16 -11.87 -12.61
CA GLN A 149 -14.84 -12.43 -13.79
C GLN A 149 -13.98 -13.43 -14.57
N TYR A 150 -12.66 -13.36 -14.44
CA TYR A 150 -11.70 -14.19 -15.21
C TYR A 150 -10.88 -15.15 -14.34
N SER A 151 -11.12 -15.21 -13.02
CA SER A 151 -10.44 -16.08 -12.05
C SER A 151 -11.32 -17.23 -11.56
#